data_AF-A0A8H5C838-F1
#
_entry.id   AF-A0A8H5C838-F1
#
_cell.length_a   1.000
_cell.length_b   1.000
_cell.length_c   1.000
_cell.angle_alpha   90.00
_cell.angle_beta   90.00
_cell.angle_gamma   90.00
#
_symmetry.space_group_name_H-M   'P 1'
#
loop_
_entity.id
_entity.type
_entity.pdbx_description
1 polymer ?
#
loop_
_entity_poly.entity_id
_entity_poly.type
_entity_poly.pdbx_seq_one_letter_code
_entity_poly.pdbx_strand_id
1 'polypeptide(L)'
;MYQKYGVCLLHKHFSIAPNERLVEFHHTATPWKFGMGKVASSVPHHDGFIIPRAYLTRTSESNDPIATPYEFTYTYDKPTPITPSERAFFTACAALFAVYQLQGILGVCTLGNLEDTAKYPLEITEGKANIMIKGADTSKEDVIEAVWRFAPEERGGAITRACVAMCKRVGGGCHNYTAHVPMPGW
;
A
#
# COMPACT_ATOMS: atom_id res chain seq x y z
N MET A 1 2.26 16.49 -3.66
CA MET A 1 2.35 15.01 -3.81
C MET A 1 3.06 14.34 -2.63
N TYR A 2 4.17 14.89 -2.14
CA TYR A 2 4.94 14.29 -1.03
C TYR A 2 4.20 14.13 0.30
N GLN A 3 3.11 14.89 0.52
CA GLN A 3 2.22 14.74 1.68
C GLN A 3 1.17 13.63 1.48
N LYS A 4 0.89 13.23 0.23
CA LYS A 4 -0.18 12.30 -0.13
C LYS A 4 0.32 10.89 -0.42
N TYR A 5 1.53 10.74 -0.95
CA TYR A 5 2.05 9.44 -1.38
C TYR A 5 3.40 9.11 -0.74
N GLY A 6 3.59 7.83 -0.45
CA GLY A 6 4.85 7.23 -0.01
C GLY A 6 5.21 6.02 -0.87
N VAL A 7 6.40 5.49 -0.64
CA VAL A 7 6.83 4.19 -1.21
C VAL A 7 6.58 3.13 -0.15
N CYS A 8 6.03 1.99 -0.55
CA CYS A 8 5.84 0.85 0.34
C CYS A 8 6.62 -0.37 -0.13
N LEU A 9 7.01 -1.21 0.82
CA LEU A 9 7.45 -2.57 0.58
C LEU A 9 6.22 -3.42 0.26
N LEU A 10 6.24 -4.06 -0.91
CA LEU A 10 5.22 -5.03 -1.27
C LEU A 10 5.45 -6.32 -0.50
N HIS A 11 4.51 -6.67 0.35
CA HIS A 11 4.51 -7.94 1.05
C HIS A 11 3.08 -8.46 1.19
N LYS A 12 2.97 -9.72 1.57
CA LYS A 12 1.70 -10.41 1.76
C LYS A 12 1.50 -10.66 3.26
N HIS A 13 0.43 -10.14 3.84
CA HIS A 13 0.12 -10.39 5.25
C HIS A 13 -0.38 -11.83 5.46
N PHE A 14 -1.33 -12.29 4.64
CA PHE A 14 -1.94 -13.61 4.69
C PHE A 14 -2.56 -13.98 3.34
N SER A 15 -3.02 -15.21 3.12
CA SER A 15 -3.72 -15.59 1.87
C SER A 15 -5.17 -15.07 1.83
N ILE A 16 -5.54 -14.43 0.72
CA ILE A 16 -6.92 -13.98 0.43
C ILE A 16 -7.45 -14.73 -0.80
N ALA A 17 -8.76 -14.90 -0.89
CA ALA A 17 -9.40 -15.54 -2.04
C ALA A 17 -9.36 -14.62 -3.29
N PRO A 18 -9.49 -15.16 -4.52
CA PRO A 18 -9.46 -14.36 -5.75
C PRO A 18 -10.54 -13.26 -5.82
N ASN A 19 -11.69 -13.50 -5.18
CA ASN A 19 -12.79 -12.57 -5.05
C ASN A 19 -12.71 -11.72 -3.76
N GLU A 20 -11.60 -11.74 -3.05
CA GLU A 20 -11.36 -10.90 -1.88
C GLU A 20 -10.33 -9.82 -2.19
N ARG A 21 -10.41 -8.71 -1.47
CA ARG A 21 -9.36 -7.68 -1.43
C ARG A 21 -9.04 -7.36 0.02
N LEU A 22 -7.78 -7.04 0.28
CA LEU A 22 -7.39 -6.51 1.58
C LEU A 22 -7.90 -5.07 1.69
N VAL A 23 -8.81 -4.83 2.62
CA VAL A 23 -9.41 -3.51 2.87
C VAL A 23 -9.05 -3.06 4.27
N GLU A 24 -8.33 -1.95 4.35
CA GLU A 24 -8.07 -1.22 5.58
C GLU A 24 -9.31 -0.41 5.99
N PHE A 25 -9.76 -0.61 7.22
CA PHE A 25 -10.74 0.22 7.90
C PHE A 25 -10.24 0.53 9.31
N HIS A 26 -9.98 1.81 9.58
CA HIS A 26 -9.27 2.27 10.78
C HIS A 26 -7.88 1.62 10.91
N HIS A 27 -7.63 0.90 12.00
CA HIS A 27 -6.33 0.29 12.31
C HIS A 27 -6.26 -1.19 11.94
N THR A 28 -7.21 -1.68 11.15
CA THR A 28 -7.32 -3.09 10.80
C THR A 28 -7.54 -3.25 9.30
N ALA A 29 -6.77 -4.13 8.66
CA ALA A 29 -7.03 -4.58 7.30
C ALA A 29 -7.49 -6.04 7.28
N THR A 30 -8.63 -6.31 6.65
CA THR A 30 -9.24 -7.65 6.57
C THR A 30 -9.65 -7.95 5.13
N PRO A 31 -9.80 -9.24 4.76
CA PRO A 31 -10.26 -9.61 3.43
C PRO A 31 -11.76 -9.32 3.30
N TRP A 32 -12.12 -8.45 2.37
CA TRP A 32 -13.52 -8.14 2.05
C TRP A 32 -13.87 -8.72 0.69
N LYS A 33 -15.11 -9.19 0.54
CA LYS A 33 -15.59 -9.76 -0.73
C LYS A 33 -15.83 -8.66 -1.75
N PHE A 34 -15.27 -8.86 -2.93
CA PHE A 34 -15.50 -8.07 -4.13
C PHE A 34 -16.24 -8.93 -5.16
N GLY A 35 -17.08 -8.28 -5.96
CA GLY A 35 -17.64 -8.91 -7.16
C GLY A 35 -16.53 -9.40 -8.09
N MET A 36 -16.81 -10.47 -8.83
CA MET A 36 -15.95 -10.92 -9.92
C MET A 36 -15.99 -9.87 -11.04
N GLY A 37 -14.86 -9.23 -11.38
CA GLY A 37 -14.79 -8.28 -12.49
C GLY A 37 -13.72 -7.18 -12.32
N LYS A 38 -13.67 -6.26 -13.29
CA LYS A 38 -12.81 -5.07 -13.21
C LYS A 38 -13.21 -4.24 -12.00
N VAL A 39 -12.27 -4.01 -11.09
CA VAL A 39 -12.49 -3.11 -9.96
C VAL A 39 -12.37 -1.70 -10.52
N ALA A 40 -13.46 -0.94 -10.52
CA ALA A 40 -13.42 0.47 -10.88
C ALA A 40 -12.46 1.23 -9.93
N SER A 41 -12.04 2.45 -10.30
CA SER A 41 -11.19 3.31 -9.46
C SER A 41 -11.78 3.57 -8.06
N SER A 42 -13.06 3.30 -7.88
CA SER A 42 -13.75 3.19 -6.61
C SER A 42 -14.91 2.22 -6.73
N VAL A 43 -15.23 1.49 -5.67
CA VAL A 43 -16.37 0.57 -5.60
C VAL A 43 -17.30 1.03 -4.48
N PRO A 44 -18.55 1.43 -4.76
CA PRO A 44 -19.55 1.64 -3.71
C PRO A 44 -19.71 0.37 -2.87
N HIS A 45 -19.68 0.52 -1.56
CA HIS A 45 -19.75 -0.61 -0.64
C HIS A 45 -20.46 -0.15 0.64
N HIS A 46 -21.57 -0.79 0.98
CA HIS A 46 -22.46 -0.31 2.05
C HIS A 46 -22.84 1.18 1.88
N ASP A 47 -22.57 2.01 2.87
CA ASP A 47 -22.82 3.46 2.90
C ASP A 47 -21.58 4.31 2.55
N GLY A 48 -20.54 3.67 2.00
CA GLY A 48 -19.30 4.32 1.61
C GLY A 48 -18.69 3.72 0.36
N PHE A 49 -17.36 3.79 0.29
CA PHE A 49 -16.57 3.44 -0.89
C PHE A 49 -15.33 2.68 -0.49
N ILE A 50 -14.98 1.68 -1.28
CA ILE A 50 -13.66 1.08 -1.23
C ILE A 50 -12.82 1.67 -2.36
N ILE A 51 -11.65 2.19 -2.02
CA ILE A 51 -10.73 2.84 -2.95
C ILE A 51 -9.33 2.24 -2.85
N PRO A 52 -8.54 2.26 -3.94
CA PRO A 52 -7.15 1.85 -3.88
C PRO A 52 -6.33 2.70 -2.90
N ARG A 53 -5.56 2.01 -2.06
CA ARG A 53 -4.65 2.59 -1.07
C ARG A 53 -3.19 2.41 -1.49
N ALA A 54 -2.85 1.23 -2.01
CA ALA A 54 -1.53 0.91 -2.51
C ALA A 54 -1.60 0.41 -3.95
N TYR A 55 -0.55 0.69 -4.70
CA TYR A 55 -0.39 0.38 -6.11
C TYR A 55 0.96 -0.30 -6.31
N LEU A 56 0.95 -1.43 -6.99
CA LEU A 56 2.16 -2.07 -7.48
C LEU A 56 2.37 -1.71 -8.95
N THR A 57 3.62 -1.81 -9.41
CA THR A 57 3.94 -1.61 -10.82
C THR A 57 3.96 -2.93 -11.56
N ARG A 58 3.30 -2.97 -12.73
CA ARG A 58 3.37 -4.08 -13.70
C ARG A 58 3.74 -3.55 -15.06
N THR A 59 4.11 -4.46 -15.94
CA THR A 59 4.23 -4.20 -17.38
C THR A 59 2.89 -4.55 -18.03
N SER A 60 2.34 -3.62 -18.82
CA SER A 60 1.13 -3.86 -19.63
C SER A 60 1.42 -4.79 -20.81
N GLU A 61 0.37 -5.18 -21.53
CA GLU A 61 0.50 -5.89 -22.81
C GLU A 61 1.24 -5.07 -23.89
N SER A 62 1.21 -3.74 -23.78
CA SER A 62 1.95 -2.82 -24.65
C SER A 62 3.39 -2.58 -24.21
N ASN A 63 3.89 -3.31 -23.20
CA ASN A 63 5.19 -3.10 -22.56
C ASN A 63 5.35 -1.77 -21.82
N ASP A 64 4.26 -1.08 -21.51
CA ASP A 64 4.29 0.15 -20.72
C ASP A 64 4.18 -0.16 -19.23
N PRO A 65 4.92 0.56 -18.36
CA PRO A 65 4.78 0.41 -16.93
C PRO A 65 3.44 1.00 -16.45
N ILE A 66 2.60 0.15 -15.84
CA ILE A 66 1.27 0.50 -15.31
C ILE A 66 1.23 0.34 -13.79
N ALA A 67 0.55 1.27 -13.11
CA ALA A 67 0.24 1.16 -11.68
C ALA A 67 -1.08 0.38 -11.52
N THR A 68 -1.03 -0.74 -10.81
CA THR A 68 -2.19 -1.60 -10.53
C THR A 68 -2.53 -1.55 -9.05
N PRO A 69 -3.79 -1.27 -8.67
CA PRO A 69 -4.24 -1.37 -7.28
C PRO A 69 -3.93 -2.74 -6.65
N TYR A 70 -3.44 -2.69 -5.42
CA TYR A 70 -2.95 -3.84 -4.67
C TYR A 70 -3.70 -3.98 -3.33
N GLU A 71 -3.70 -2.93 -2.53
CA GLU A 71 -4.44 -2.83 -1.26
C GLU A 71 -5.43 -1.68 -1.32
N PHE A 72 -6.44 -1.75 -0.47
CA PHE A 72 -7.59 -0.86 -0.52
C PHE A 72 -7.89 -0.31 0.87
N THR A 73 -8.64 0.80 0.91
CA THR A 73 -9.19 1.36 2.15
C THR A 73 -10.66 1.68 1.96
N TYR A 74 -11.42 1.57 3.05
CA TYR A 74 -12.80 2.01 3.13
C TYR A 74 -12.88 3.47 3.56
N THR A 75 -13.73 4.26 2.89
CA THR A 75 -14.01 5.65 3.26
C THR A 75 -15.48 5.99 3.06
N TYR A 76 -16.00 6.88 3.89
CA TYR A 76 -17.31 7.52 3.69
C TYR A 76 -17.22 8.69 2.69
N ASP A 77 -16.03 9.23 2.48
CA ASP A 77 -15.83 10.36 1.59
C ASP A 77 -15.97 9.94 0.13
N LYS A 78 -16.61 10.79 -0.66
CA LYS A 78 -16.75 10.55 -2.09
C LYS A 78 -15.35 10.52 -2.75
N PRO A 79 -15.00 9.44 -3.46
CA PRO A 79 -13.69 9.30 -4.09
C PRO A 79 -13.45 10.40 -5.13
N THR A 80 -12.26 11.01 -5.07
CA THR A 80 -11.81 11.93 -6.11
C THR A 80 -11.07 11.18 -7.22
N PRO A 81 -11.34 11.47 -8.50
CA PRO A 81 -10.57 10.90 -9.60
C PRO A 81 -9.08 11.22 -9.50
N ILE A 82 -8.24 10.30 -9.97
CA ILE A 82 -6.79 10.55 -10.12
C ILE A 82 -6.59 11.70 -11.11
N THR A 83 -5.79 12.68 -10.73
CA THR A 83 -5.47 13.85 -11.55
C THR A 83 -4.43 13.52 -12.64
N PRO A 84 -4.30 14.34 -13.71
CA PRO A 84 -3.23 14.16 -14.70
C PRO A 84 -1.82 14.15 -14.09
N SER A 85 -1.56 15.00 -13.09
CA SER A 85 -0.26 15.07 -12.42
C SER A 85 0.04 13.82 -11.61
N GLU A 86 -0.96 13.24 -10.95
CA GLU A 86 -0.79 11.96 -10.24
C GLU A 86 -0.55 10.81 -11.21
N ARG A 87 -1.23 10.77 -12.35
CA ARG A 87 -0.93 9.80 -13.41
C ARG A 87 0.52 9.90 -13.88
N ALA A 88 0.98 11.12 -14.18
CA ALA A 88 2.37 11.35 -14.60
C ALA A 88 3.37 10.90 -13.53
N PHE A 89 3.09 11.15 -12.25
CA PHE A 89 3.89 10.67 -11.13
C PHE A 89 3.94 9.14 -11.06
N PHE A 90 2.78 8.47 -11.12
CA PHE A 90 2.74 7.00 -11.12
C PHE A 90 3.51 6.40 -12.29
N THR A 91 3.38 6.96 -13.49
CA THR A 91 4.15 6.52 -14.67
C THR A 91 5.65 6.68 -14.46
N ALA A 92 6.11 7.83 -13.95
CA ALA A 92 7.52 8.08 -13.68
C ALA A 92 8.09 7.15 -12.60
N CYS A 93 7.36 6.93 -11.49
CA CYS A 93 7.75 5.99 -10.45
C CYS A 93 7.81 4.55 -10.99
N ALA A 94 6.83 4.17 -11.80
CA ALA A 94 6.76 2.84 -12.38
C ALA A 94 7.94 2.57 -13.33
N ALA A 95 8.33 3.56 -14.13
CA ALA A 95 9.54 3.50 -14.96
C ALA A 95 10.83 3.35 -14.12
N LEU A 96 10.95 4.10 -13.02
CA LEU A 96 12.10 3.97 -12.11
C LEU A 96 12.16 2.58 -11.48
N PHE A 97 11.04 2.05 -11.01
CA PHE A 97 11.00 0.70 -10.44
C PHE A 97 11.39 -0.36 -11.47
N ALA A 98 11.03 -0.19 -12.75
CA ALA A 98 11.47 -1.09 -13.81
C ALA A 98 12.99 -1.04 -14.03
N VAL A 99 13.58 0.17 -14.14
CA VAL A 99 15.03 0.35 -14.35
C VAL A 99 15.86 -0.33 -13.27
N TYR A 100 15.42 -0.25 -12.02
CA TYR A 100 16.13 -0.83 -10.86
C TYR A 100 15.65 -2.24 -10.48
N GLN A 101 14.78 -2.87 -11.28
CA GLN A 101 14.21 -4.21 -11.01
C GLN A 101 13.50 -4.30 -9.65
N LEU A 102 12.85 -3.22 -9.23
CA LEU A 102 12.09 -3.11 -7.99
C LEU A 102 10.60 -3.44 -8.18
N GLN A 103 10.21 -3.84 -9.39
CA GLN A 103 8.87 -4.33 -9.68
C GLN A 103 8.58 -5.58 -8.83
N GLY A 104 7.45 -5.61 -8.13
CA GLY A 104 7.11 -6.69 -7.21
C GLY A 104 7.83 -6.63 -5.85
N ILE A 105 8.75 -5.67 -5.65
CA ILE A 105 9.40 -5.39 -4.37
C ILE A 105 8.82 -4.10 -3.77
N LEU A 106 8.71 -3.04 -4.57
CA LEU A 106 8.21 -1.74 -4.12
C LEU A 106 6.92 -1.35 -4.83
N GLY A 107 6.08 -0.62 -4.09
CA GLY A 107 4.86 0.01 -4.55
C GLY A 107 4.78 1.46 -4.15
N VAL A 108 3.69 2.11 -4.57
CA VAL A 108 3.32 3.45 -4.13
C VAL A 108 2.05 3.32 -3.30
N CYS A 109 2.01 3.93 -2.13
CA CYS A 109 0.82 3.96 -1.28
C CYS A 109 0.41 5.38 -0.94
N THR A 110 -0.86 5.58 -0.63
CA THR A 110 -1.31 6.82 0.00
C THR A 110 -0.70 6.94 1.40
N LEU A 111 -0.43 8.14 1.86
CA LEU A 111 -0.13 8.39 3.26
C LEU A 111 -1.47 8.68 3.95
N GLY A 112 -1.77 7.91 5.00
CA GLY A 112 -2.94 8.14 5.83
C GLY A 112 -2.73 9.32 6.77
N ASN A 113 -3.50 9.36 7.86
CA ASN A 113 -3.22 10.30 8.93
C ASN A 113 -1.86 9.95 9.58
N LEU A 114 -0.87 10.83 9.39
CA LEU A 114 0.48 10.62 9.91
C LEU A 114 0.55 10.69 11.44
N GLU A 115 -0.36 11.43 12.09
CA GLU A 115 -0.44 11.49 13.55
C GLU A 115 -0.91 10.14 14.12
N ASP A 116 -1.96 9.56 13.52
CA ASP A 116 -2.44 8.23 13.89
C ASP A 116 -1.40 7.15 13.61
N THR A 117 -0.73 7.26 12.46
CA THR A 117 0.35 6.35 12.06
C THR A 117 1.52 6.41 13.06
N ALA A 118 1.87 7.60 13.56
CA ALA A 118 2.90 7.75 14.59
C ALA A 118 2.49 7.10 15.93
N LYS A 119 1.19 7.04 16.23
CA LYS A 119 0.66 6.39 17.43
C LYS A 119 0.64 4.87 17.32
N TYR A 120 0.42 4.33 16.12
CA TYR A 120 0.35 2.89 15.84
C TYR A 120 1.22 2.53 14.62
N PRO A 121 2.56 2.59 14.74
CA PRO A 121 3.45 2.48 13.59
C PRO A 121 3.76 1.02 13.20
N LEU A 122 3.45 0.06 14.06
CA LEU A 122 3.83 -1.34 13.86
C LEU A 122 2.63 -2.15 13.43
N GLU A 123 2.77 -2.79 12.29
CA GLU A 123 1.82 -3.71 11.73
C GLU A 123 2.12 -5.15 12.18
N ILE A 124 1.08 -5.87 12.63
CA ILE A 124 1.11 -7.30 12.94
C ILE A 124 -0.01 -8.03 12.22
N THR A 125 0.19 -9.32 11.96
CA THR A 125 -0.85 -10.19 11.40
C THR A 125 -1.31 -11.21 12.43
N GLU A 126 -2.61 -11.25 12.68
CA GLU A 126 -3.29 -12.24 13.52
C GLU A 126 -4.39 -12.94 12.71
N GLY A 127 -4.15 -14.18 12.30
CA GLY A 127 -5.06 -14.93 11.42
C GLY A 127 -5.24 -14.28 10.05
N LYS A 128 -6.46 -13.80 9.76
CA LYS A 128 -6.81 -13.05 8.53
C LYS A 128 -7.04 -11.56 8.79
N ALA A 129 -6.40 -11.02 9.82
CA ALA A 129 -6.45 -9.60 10.14
C ALA A 129 -5.02 -9.05 10.24
N ASN A 130 -4.80 -7.94 9.57
CA ASN A 130 -3.62 -7.11 9.71
C ASN A 130 -3.97 -5.95 10.64
N ILE A 131 -3.17 -5.69 11.67
CA ILE A 131 -3.53 -4.78 12.77
C ILE A 131 -2.37 -3.82 13.05
N MET A 132 -2.67 -2.52 13.11
CA MET A 132 -1.72 -1.50 13.53
C MET A 132 -1.71 -1.40 15.05
N ILE A 133 -0.53 -1.56 15.66
CA ILE A 133 -0.28 -1.51 17.09
C ILE A 133 0.86 -0.53 17.42
N LYS A 134 1.01 -0.19 18.71
CA LYS A 134 2.05 0.73 19.18
C LYS A 134 3.47 0.20 18.97
N GLY A 135 3.67 -1.10 19.18
CA GLY A 135 4.98 -1.75 19.01
C GLY A 135 6.09 -1.34 19.98
N ALA A 136 5.75 -0.66 21.10
CA ALA A 136 6.74 -0.10 22.04
C ALA A 136 7.75 -1.13 22.59
N ASP A 137 7.31 -2.37 22.78
CA ASP A 137 8.12 -3.47 23.33
C ASP A 137 8.71 -4.39 22.25
N THR A 138 8.61 -4.03 20.96
CA THR A 138 9.12 -4.86 19.86
C THR A 138 10.58 -4.51 19.56
N SER A 139 11.44 -5.54 19.47
CA SER A 139 12.85 -5.36 19.11
C SER A 139 12.99 -4.84 17.67
N LYS A 140 14.04 -4.05 17.42
CA LYS A 140 14.34 -3.52 16.07
C LYS A 140 14.72 -4.61 15.09
N GLU A 141 15.30 -5.70 15.59
CA GLU A 141 15.68 -6.87 14.83
C GLU A 141 14.45 -7.67 14.35
N ASP A 142 13.33 -7.53 15.07
CA ASP A 142 12.04 -8.17 14.80
C ASP A 142 11.14 -7.33 13.89
N VAL A 143 11.60 -6.20 13.36
CA VAL A 143 10.79 -5.35 12.48
C VAL A 143 11.47 -5.09 11.14
N ILE A 144 10.66 -4.72 10.15
CA ILE A 144 11.12 -4.23 8.85
C ILE A 144 10.37 -2.94 8.53
N GLU A 145 11.08 -1.95 8.00
CA GLU A 145 10.43 -0.75 7.48
C GLU A 145 9.58 -1.13 6.26
N ALA A 146 8.31 -0.69 6.27
CA ALA A 146 7.33 -1.08 5.27
C ALA A 146 6.81 0.10 4.46
N VAL A 147 6.80 1.31 5.03
CA VAL A 147 6.36 2.52 4.32
C VAL A 147 7.31 3.68 4.60
N TRP A 148 7.73 4.34 3.52
CA TRP A 148 8.60 5.52 3.55
C TRP A 148 7.89 6.73 2.96
N ARG A 149 7.97 7.85 3.67
CA ARG A 149 7.67 9.17 3.11
C ARG A 149 8.96 9.89 2.74
N PHE A 150 8.89 10.75 1.74
CA PHE A 150 9.99 11.60 1.30
C PHE A 150 9.54 13.05 1.42
N ALA A 151 10.22 13.88 2.19
CA ALA A 151 9.82 15.27 2.41
C ALA A 151 11.03 16.21 2.46
N PRO A 152 10.89 17.49 2.08
CA PRO A 152 11.94 18.48 2.27
C PRO A 152 12.25 18.65 3.76
N GLU A 153 13.52 18.84 4.09
CA GLU A 153 13.92 19.32 5.42
C GLU A 153 13.41 20.75 5.63
N GLU A 154 13.00 21.04 6.87
CA GLU A 154 12.45 22.35 7.25
C GLU A 154 13.41 23.52 7.01
N ARG A 155 14.73 23.27 6.97
CA ARG A 155 15.76 24.33 6.91
C ARG A 155 16.75 24.24 5.75
N GLY A 156 16.62 23.26 4.86
CA GLY A 156 17.70 22.95 3.90
C GLY A 156 17.28 22.60 2.49
N GLY A 157 15.99 22.40 2.21
CA GLY A 157 15.50 22.00 0.88
C GLY A 157 15.93 20.60 0.43
N ALA A 158 16.88 19.96 1.12
CA ALA A 158 17.25 18.56 0.92
C ALA A 158 16.03 17.65 1.18
N ILE A 159 15.84 16.65 0.33
CA ILE A 159 14.78 15.66 0.51
C ILE A 159 15.28 14.57 1.45
N THR A 160 14.57 14.35 2.56
CA THR A 160 14.86 13.26 3.52
C THR A 160 13.82 12.15 3.41
N ARG A 161 14.24 10.92 3.73
CA ARG A 161 13.34 9.78 3.92
C ARG A 161 12.99 9.64 5.40
N ALA A 162 11.74 9.30 5.69
CA ALA A 162 11.31 8.88 7.02
C ALA A 162 10.46 7.60 6.90
N CYS A 163 10.76 6.59 7.71
CA CYS A 163 9.87 5.45 7.91
C CYS A 163 8.63 5.91 8.67
N VAL A 164 7.45 5.57 8.17
CA VAL A 164 6.17 5.89 8.82
C VAL A 164 5.41 4.65 9.26
N ALA A 165 5.62 3.50 8.63
CA ALA A 165 5.04 2.23 9.08
C ALA A 165 6.07 1.11 8.96
N MET A 166 5.99 0.16 9.90
CA MET A 166 6.85 -1.00 9.99
C MET A 166 5.99 -2.26 10.09
N CYS A 167 6.51 -3.40 9.65
CA CYS A 167 5.86 -4.69 9.85
C CYS A 167 6.69 -5.54 10.80
N LYS A 168 6.01 -6.29 11.68
CA LYS A 168 6.66 -7.30 12.51
C LYS A 168 7.09 -8.47 11.63
N ARG A 169 8.35 -8.86 11.76
CA ARG A 169 8.89 -10.08 11.17
C ARG A 169 8.24 -11.28 11.86
N VAL A 170 7.73 -12.21 11.07
CA VAL A 170 7.26 -13.50 11.59
C VAL A 170 8.36 -14.52 11.30
N GLY A 171 8.93 -15.12 12.35
CA GLY A 171 9.84 -16.26 12.19
C GLY A 171 9.11 -17.39 11.48
N GLY A 172 9.63 -17.86 10.33
CA GLY A 172 9.01 -18.96 9.57
C GLY A 172 8.33 -18.60 8.25
N GLY A 173 8.75 -17.53 7.56
CA GLY A 173 8.48 -17.41 6.12
C GLY A 173 7.08 -16.94 5.72
N CYS A 174 6.29 -16.33 6.62
CA CYS A 174 5.07 -15.62 6.20
C CYS A 174 5.36 -14.41 5.29
N HIS A 175 6.62 -13.99 5.19
CA HIS A 175 7.12 -12.98 4.25
C HIS A 175 7.80 -13.57 3.00
N ASN A 176 7.77 -14.89 2.80
CA ASN A 176 8.30 -15.55 1.58
C ASN A 176 7.28 -15.62 0.43
N TYR A 177 6.16 -14.91 0.55
CA TYR A 177 5.17 -14.85 -0.52
C TYR A 177 5.37 -13.58 -1.32
N THR A 178 5.39 -13.71 -2.64
CA THR A 178 5.20 -12.58 -3.54
C THR A 178 3.90 -11.85 -3.18
N ALA A 179 3.86 -10.54 -3.45
CA ALA A 179 2.65 -9.72 -3.31
C ALA A 179 1.43 -10.46 -3.87
N HIS A 180 0.25 -10.29 -3.25
CA HIS A 180 -1.02 -10.75 -3.85
C HIS A 180 -1.07 -10.43 -5.34
N VAL A 181 -1.55 -11.39 -6.13
CA VAL A 181 -1.67 -11.21 -7.59
C VAL A 181 -2.94 -10.39 -7.87
N PRO A 182 -2.86 -9.14 -8.40
CA PRO A 182 -4.03 -8.48 -8.93
C PRO A 182 -4.69 -9.31 -10.02
N MET A 183 -6.02 -9.33 -10.01
CA MET A 183 -6.80 -10.06 -11.00
C MET A 183 -6.52 -9.59 -12.43
N PRO A 184 -6.65 -10.49 -13.43
CA PRO A 184 -6.53 -10.12 -14.84
C PRO A 184 -7.56 -9.06 -15.23
N GLY A 185 -7.17 -8.08 -16.06
CA GLY A 185 -8.10 -7.16 -16.73
C GLY A 185 -8.14 -5.71 -16.23
N TRP A 186 -7.08 -5.21 -15.61
CA TRP A 186 -6.89 -3.76 -15.43
C TRP A 186 -6.55 -3.09 -16.76
#